data_AF-A0A0Q1FC47-F1
#
_entry.id   AF-A0A0Q1FC47-F1
#
_cell.length_a   1.000
_cell.length_b   1.000
_cell.length_c   1.000
_cell.angle_alpha   90.00
_cell.angle_beta   90.00
_cell.angle_gamma   90.00
#
_symmetry.space_group_name_H-M   'P 1'
#
loop_
_entity.id
_entity.type
_entity.pdbx_description
1 polymer ?
#
loop_
_entity_poly.entity_id
_entity_poly.type
_entity_poly.pdbx_seq_one_letter_code
_entity_poly.pdbx_strand_id
1 'polypeptide(L)'
;MKKIQRYKCRYCEYVYSPLVGEPHRGIPAGTAFEDLPEDYVCPVCGAKGKGAIGKWGFEPWQPTMYRCKVCGYIYDKKRGEPNHGIPPGTAFEDLPADYTCPVCGSDPKITGEYGKVGREQFEPLML
;
A
#
# COMPACT_ATOMS: atom_id res chain seq x y z
N MET A 1 5.49 14.43 1.83
CA MET A 1 4.41 13.91 0.96
C MET A 1 3.27 13.40 1.84
N LYS A 2 2.01 13.69 1.50
CA LYS A 2 0.85 13.25 2.30
C LYS A 2 0.68 11.73 2.13
N LYS A 3 0.59 10.99 3.22
CA LYS A 3 0.39 9.52 3.21
C LYS A 3 -0.93 9.21 2.51
N ILE A 4 -0.91 8.35 1.50
CA ILE A 4 -2.12 7.95 0.77
C ILE A 4 -2.60 6.61 1.34
N GLN A 5 -3.64 6.66 2.18
CA GLN A 5 -4.22 5.49 2.82
C GLN A 5 -5.27 4.85 1.91
N ARG A 6 -5.10 3.57 1.61
CA ARG A 6 -6.11 2.74 0.94
C ARG A 6 -6.94 1.98 1.95
N TYR A 7 -8.12 1.52 1.54
CA TYR A 7 -9.04 0.81 2.42
C TYR A 7 -9.54 -0.47 1.76
N LYS A 8 -9.49 -1.59 2.47
CA LYS A 8 -9.94 -2.90 1.99
C LYS A 8 -11.32 -3.21 2.54
N CYS A 9 -12.24 -3.67 1.71
CA CYS A 9 -13.52 -4.18 2.14
C CYS A 9 -13.33 -5.48 2.92
N ARG A 10 -13.89 -5.58 4.12
CA ARG A 10 -13.78 -6.78 4.98
C ARG A 10 -14.55 -7.99 4.45
N TYR A 11 -15.48 -7.78 3.52
CA TYR A 11 -16.38 -8.82 3.01
C TYR A 11 -15.93 -9.41 1.68
N CYS A 12 -15.45 -8.57 0.76
CA CYS A 12 -15.10 -8.98 -0.61
C CYS A 12 -13.70 -8.55 -1.05
N GLU A 13 -12.92 -7.99 -0.12
CA GLU A 13 -11.52 -7.59 -0.33
C GLU A 13 -11.28 -6.50 -1.37
N TYR A 14 -12.33 -5.89 -1.92
CA TYR A 14 -12.21 -4.70 -2.75
C TYR A 14 -11.36 -3.62 -2.07
N VAL A 15 -10.33 -3.13 -2.75
CA VAL A 15 -9.46 -2.06 -2.23
C VAL A 15 -9.82 -0.72 -2.85
N TYR A 16 -10.40 0.17 -2.05
CA TYR A 16 -10.54 1.56 -2.43
C TYR A 16 -9.16 2.26 -2.41
N SER A 17 -8.81 2.90 -3.52
CA SER A 17 -7.57 3.63 -3.69
C SER A 17 -7.85 5.10 -4.03
N PRO A 18 -7.51 6.06 -3.14
CA PRO A 18 -7.62 7.48 -3.45
C PRO A 18 -6.88 7.91 -4.72
N LEU A 19 -5.83 7.19 -5.13
CA LEU A 19 -5.12 7.49 -6.39
C LEU A 19 -5.98 7.29 -7.64
N VAL A 20 -6.98 6.41 -7.55
CA VAL A 20 -7.82 6.03 -8.69
C VAL A 20 -9.21 6.63 -8.55
N GLY A 21 -9.76 6.65 -7.33
CA GLY A 21 -11.17 7.00 -7.10
C GLY A 21 -12.11 5.97 -7.71
N GLU A 22 -13.36 6.37 -7.96
CA GLU A 22 -14.36 5.62 -8.73
C GLU A 22 -15.11 6.57 -9.70
N PRO A 23 -14.46 7.02 -10.80
CA PRO A 23 -15.02 8.08 -11.64
C PRO A 23 -16.39 7.75 -12.24
N HIS A 24 -16.64 6.48 -12.58
CA HIS A 24 -17.94 6.00 -13.08
C HIS A 24 -19.09 6.15 -12.07
N ARG A 25 -18.76 6.36 -10.79
CA ARG A 25 -19.70 6.54 -9.67
C ARG A 25 -19.61 7.96 -9.09
N GLY A 26 -18.98 8.89 -9.82
CA GLY A 26 -18.86 10.30 -9.41
C GLY A 26 -17.81 10.57 -8.35
N ILE A 27 -16.92 9.61 -8.05
CA ILE A 27 -15.83 9.78 -7.08
C ILE A 27 -14.53 9.98 -7.87
N PRO A 28 -13.99 11.20 -7.99
CA PRO A 28 -12.80 11.44 -8.79
C PRO A 28 -11.53 10.85 -8.15
N ALA A 29 -10.49 10.68 -8.98
CA ALA A 29 -9.14 10.41 -8.46
C ALA A 29 -8.69 11.56 -7.53
N GLY A 30 -8.03 11.19 -6.44
CA GLY A 30 -7.61 12.09 -5.36
C GLY A 30 -8.57 12.14 -4.17
N THR A 31 -9.81 11.64 -4.28
CA THR A 31 -10.77 11.65 -3.17
C THR A 31 -10.29 10.75 -2.04
N ALA A 32 -10.06 11.32 -0.84
CA ALA A 32 -9.71 10.52 0.33
C ALA A 32 -10.89 9.65 0.77
N PHE A 33 -10.62 8.55 1.47
CA PHE A 33 -11.70 7.69 1.98
C PHE A 33 -12.61 8.42 2.97
N GLU A 34 -12.03 9.37 3.71
CA GLU A 34 -12.74 10.23 4.65
C GLU A 34 -13.70 11.21 3.97
N ASP A 35 -13.44 11.52 2.70
CA ASP A 35 -14.21 12.45 1.87
C ASP A 35 -15.28 11.73 1.02
N LEU A 36 -15.41 10.40 1.15
CA LEU A 36 -16.43 9.64 0.43
C LEU A 36 -17.86 10.02 0.90
N PRO A 37 -18.85 9.95 -0.02
CA PRO A 37 -20.25 10.15 0.33
C PRO A 37 -20.71 9.27 1.50
N GLU A 38 -21.68 9.75 2.27
CA GLU A 38 -22.17 9.01 3.42
C GLU A 38 -22.88 7.71 3.04
N ASP A 39 -23.52 7.69 1.88
CA ASP A 39 -24.20 6.55 1.29
C ASP A 39 -23.28 5.66 0.46
N TYR A 40 -21.96 5.90 0.46
CA TYR A 40 -21.00 5.10 -0.28
C TYR A 40 -21.14 3.61 0.07
N VAL A 41 -21.28 2.77 -0.95
CA VAL A 41 -21.31 1.31 -0.82
C VAL A 41 -20.12 0.70 -1.53
N CYS A 42 -19.62 -0.41 -1.02
CA CYS A 42 -18.63 -1.21 -1.72
C CYS A 42 -19.15 -1.54 -3.13
N PRO A 43 -18.41 -1.21 -4.20
CA PRO A 43 -18.89 -1.40 -5.57
C PRO A 43 -18.98 -2.86 -5.98
N VAL A 44 -18.32 -3.77 -5.24
CA VAL A 44 -18.31 -5.21 -5.53
C VAL A 44 -19.44 -5.94 -4.82
N CYS A 45 -19.60 -5.76 -3.50
CA CYS A 45 -20.58 -6.52 -2.72
C CYS A 45 -21.77 -5.70 -2.18
N GLY A 46 -21.78 -4.37 -2.38
CA GLY A 46 -22.86 -3.50 -1.91
C GLY A 46 -22.86 -3.25 -0.40
N ALA A 47 -21.85 -3.71 0.36
CA ALA A 47 -21.72 -3.41 1.78
C ALA A 47 -21.71 -1.89 1.99
N LYS A 48 -22.62 -1.39 2.85
CA LYS A 48 -22.89 0.04 3.00
C LYS A 48 -21.91 0.77 3.92
N GLY A 49 -21.73 2.05 3.63
CA GLY A 49 -21.12 3.09 4.46
C GLY A 49 -22.16 3.98 5.17
N LYS A 50 -21.63 4.96 5.93
CA LYS A 50 -22.19 5.76 7.04
C LYS A 50 -23.71 5.63 7.34
N GLY A 51 -23.99 4.89 8.42
CA GLY A 51 -25.19 4.96 9.25
C GLY A 51 -24.84 4.56 10.70
N ALA A 52 -25.81 4.52 11.64
CA ALA A 52 -25.69 4.49 13.11
C ALA A 52 -24.73 3.46 13.76
N ILE A 53 -24.10 2.61 12.95
CA ILE A 53 -23.01 1.69 13.27
C ILE A 53 -21.99 1.86 12.12
N GLY A 54 -21.09 2.86 12.24
CA GLY A 54 -20.30 3.50 11.16
C GLY A 54 -19.36 2.65 10.28
N LYS A 55 -18.10 3.12 10.06
CA LYS A 55 -17.09 2.69 9.06
C LYS A 55 -16.65 1.18 9.05
N TRP A 56 -17.53 0.21 9.24
CA TRP A 56 -17.16 -1.21 9.53
C TRP A 56 -16.92 -2.10 8.31
N GLY A 57 -17.46 -1.76 7.14
CA GLY A 57 -17.28 -2.58 5.94
C GLY A 57 -15.89 -2.50 5.33
N PHE A 58 -15.08 -1.52 5.76
CA PHE A 58 -13.73 -1.28 5.27
C PHE A 58 -12.75 -1.15 6.43
N GLU A 59 -11.51 -1.55 6.18
CA GLU A 59 -10.39 -1.38 7.10
C GLU A 59 -9.20 -0.75 6.37
N PRO A 60 -8.31 -0.04 7.08
CA PRO A 60 -7.07 0.44 6.48
C PRO A 60 -6.33 -0.73 5.83
N TRP A 61 -6.12 -0.65 4.53
CA TRP A 61 -5.34 -1.65 3.82
C TRP A 61 -3.87 -1.51 4.23
N GLN A 62 -3.31 -2.61 4.74
CA GLN A 62 -1.93 -2.72 5.20
C GLN A 62 -1.28 -3.93 4.52
N PRO A 63 -0.54 -3.73 3.42
CA PRO A 63 0.16 -4.83 2.79
C PRO A 63 1.30 -5.31 3.69
N THR A 64 1.51 -6.62 3.71
CA THR A 64 2.57 -7.25 4.52
C THR A 64 3.79 -7.60 3.69
N MET A 65 3.69 -7.53 2.37
CA MET A 65 4.78 -7.83 1.45
C MET A 65 4.89 -6.75 0.39
N TYR A 66 6.13 -6.46 -0.01
CA TYR A 66 6.46 -5.43 -0.99
C TYR A 66 7.48 -5.98 -1.97
N ARG A 67 7.29 -5.71 -3.26
CA ARG A 67 8.18 -6.13 -4.33
C ARG A 67 8.98 -4.95 -4.84
N CYS A 68 10.29 -5.10 -4.93
CA CYS A 68 11.14 -4.18 -5.65
C CYS A 68 10.77 -4.25 -7.15
N LYS A 69 10.33 -3.13 -7.73
CA LYS A 69 9.98 -3.03 -9.15
C LYS A 69 11.17 -3.22 -10.08
N VAL A 70 12.40 -3.05 -9.58
CA VAL A 70 13.63 -3.15 -10.37
C VAL A 70 14.09 -4.61 -10.50
N CYS A 71 14.33 -5.30 -9.39
CA CYS A 71 14.87 -6.66 -9.40
C CYS A 71 13.87 -7.75 -8.99
N GLY A 72 12.68 -7.39 -8.53
CA GLY A 72 11.66 -8.33 -8.07
C GLY A 72 11.84 -8.85 -6.64
N TYR A 73 12.86 -8.41 -5.89
CA TYR A 73 13.04 -8.79 -4.49
C TYR A 73 11.77 -8.54 -3.67
N ILE A 74 11.38 -9.52 -2.85
CA ILE A 74 10.20 -9.42 -1.98
C ILE A 74 10.66 -9.19 -0.54
N TYR A 75 10.33 -8.02 -0.01
CA TYR A 75 10.30 -7.76 1.42
C TYR A 75 9.04 -8.40 1.99
N ASP A 76 9.18 -9.25 3.01
CA ASP A 76 8.08 -9.84 3.77
C ASP A 76 8.17 -9.35 5.22
N LYS A 77 7.15 -8.64 5.69
CA LYS A 77 7.04 -8.16 7.08
C LYS A 77 7.24 -9.30 8.06
N LYS A 78 6.71 -10.50 7.80
CA LYS A 78 6.87 -11.65 8.71
C LYS A 78 8.33 -12.08 8.84
N ARG A 79 9.12 -11.91 7.78
CA ARG A 79 10.54 -12.26 7.76
C ARG A 79 11.44 -11.12 8.25
N GLY A 80 11.10 -9.87 7.93
CA GLY A 80 12.02 -8.74 8.05
C GLY A 80 13.29 -8.97 7.22
N GLU A 81 14.38 -8.32 7.60
CA GLU A 81 15.73 -8.50 7.03
C GLU A 81 16.81 -8.48 8.12
N PRO A 82 16.91 -9.54 8.95
CA PRO A 82 17.75 -9.53 10.14
C PRO A 82 19.23 -9.27 9.86
N ASN A 83 19.75 -9.76 8.72
CA ASN A 83 21.13 -9.53 8.31
C ASN A 83 21.44 -8.05 8.01
N HIS A 84 20.41 -7.23 7.81
CA HIS A 84 20.50 -5.79 7.57
C HIS A 84 19.91 -4.98 8.74
N GLY A 85 19.77 -5.59 9.93
CA GLY A 85 19.30 -4.91 11.14
C GLY A 85 17.79 -4.64 11.17
N ILE A 86 17.01 -5.23 10.26
CA ILE A 86 15.54 -5.09 10.22
C ILE A 86 14.92 -6.37 10.82
N PRO A 87 14.36 -6.33 12.03
CA PRO A 87 13.83 -7.53 12.67
C PRO A 87 12.55 -8.04 11.99
N PRO A 88 12.18 -9.32 12.19
CA PRO A 88 10.88 -9.84 11.81
C PRO A 88 9.75 -9.01 12.44
N GLY A 89 8.68 -8.77 11.68
CA GLY A 89 7.53 -7.99 12.10
C GLY A 89 7.59 -6.50 11.78
N THR A 90 8.74 -5.96 11.32
CA THR A 90 8.86 -4.55 10.93
C THR A 90 7.96 -4.24 9.73
N ALA A 91 7.05 -3.26 9.86
CA ALA A 91 6.25 -2.84 8.72
C ALA A 91 7.13 -2.13 7.68
N PHE A 92 6.76 -2.20 6.41
CA PHE A 92 7.56 -1.57 5.34
C PHE A 92 7.60 -0.04 5.49
N GLU A 93 6.53 0.55 5.99
CA GLU A 93 6.43 1.98 6.32
C GLU A 93 7.42 2.40 7.41
N ASP A 94 7.77 1.47 8.32
CA ASP A 94 8.67 1.68 9.45
C ASP A 94 10.13 1.43 9.09
N LEU A 95 10.41 1.03 7.85
CA LEU A 95 11.79 0.89 7.36
C LEU A 95 12.53 2.24 7.40
N PRO A 96 13.85 2.23 7.67
CA PRO A 96 14.67 3.44 7.68
C PRO A 96 14.51 4.28 6.41
N ALA A 97 14.59 5.60 6.55
CA ALA A 97 14.46 6.51 5.40
C ALA A 97 15.55 6.28 4.34
N ASP A 98 16.70 5.77 4.74
CA ASP A 98 17.83 5.45 3.90
C ASP A 98 17.81 4.02 3.33
N TYR A 99 16.84 3.18 3.70
CA TYR A 99 16.69 1.80 3.22
C TYR A 99 16.89 1.66 1.70
N THR A 100 17.69 0.67 1.32
CA THR A 100 17.94 0.29 -0.07
C THR A 100 17.57 -1.18 -0.27
N CYS A 101 17.18 -1.53 -1.50
CA CYS A 101 16.94 -2.94 -1.84
C CYS A 101 18.23 -3.76 -1.58
N PRO A 102 18.19 -4.84 -0.77
CA PRO A 102 19.40 -5.61 -0.43
C PRO A 102 19.96 -6.40 -1.61
N VAL A 103 19.20 -6.55 -2.69
CA VAL A 103 19.60 -7.34 -3.86
C VAL A 103 20.27 -6.45 -4.91
N CYS A 104 19.64 -5.33 -5.26
CA CYS A 104 20.09 -4.49 -6.38
C CYS A 104 20.46 -3.06 -6.00
N GLY A 105 20.18 -2.63 -4.76
CA GLY A 105 20.38 -1.26 -4.31
C GLY A 105 21.85 -0.84 -4.16
N SER A 106 22.77 -1.81 -4.23
CA SER A 106 24.22 -1.58 -4.18
C SER A 106 24.94 -1.90 -5.49
N ASP A 107 24.23 -2.30 -6.54
CA ASP A 107 24.85 -2.56 -7.85
C ASP A 107 25.06 -1.23 -8.60
N PRO A 108 26.30 -0.83 -8.93
CA PRO A 108 26.58 0.42 -9.64
C PRO A 108 25.95 0.52 -11.04
N LYS A 109 25.77 -0.62 -11.73
CA LYS A 109 25.13 -0.63 -13.06
C LYS A 109 23.65 -0.31 -12.93
N ILE A 110 22.99 -0.94 -11.97
CA ILE A 110 21.56 -0.74 -11.70
C ILE A 110 21.33 0.67 -11.15
N THR A 111 22.12 1.10 -10.17
CA THR A 111 21.96 2.43 -9.56
C THR A 111 22.35 3.57 -10.50
N GLY A 112 23.22 3.33 -11.49
CA GLY A 112 23.49 4.27 -12.58
C GLY A 112 22.30 4.49 -13.53
N GLU A 113 21.47 3.47 -13.74
CA GLU A 113 20.30 3.52 -14.63
C GLU A 113 19.03 3.98 -13.88
N TYR A 114 18.76 3.40 -12.70
CA TYR A 114 17.51 3.60 -11.95
C TYR A 114 17.63 4.62 -10.79
N GLY A 115 18.84 5.14 -10.54
CA GLY A 115 19.13 5.93 -9.35
C GLY A 115 19.15 5.08 -8.07
N LYS A 116 19.00 5.73 -6.90
CA LYS A 116 18.88 5.01 -5.62
C LYS A 116 17.64 4.10 -5.66
N VAL A 117 17.84 2.79 -5.53
CA VAL A 117 16.74 1.82 -5.41
C VAL A 117 16.30 1.72 -3.94
N GLY A 118 15.56 2.73 -3.50
CA GLY A 118 15.03 2.88 -2.15
C GLY A 118 13.57 2.40 -2.03
N ARG A 119 12.90 2.80 -0.95
CA ARG A 119 11.50 2.41 -0.65
C ARG A 119 10.53 2.84 -1.76
N GLU A 120 10.84 3.90 -2.50
CA GLU A 120 10.02 4.44 -3.59
C GLU A 120 9.93 3.49 -4.80
N GLN A 121 10.91 2.60 -4.96
CA GLN A 121 10.97 1.59 -6.01
C GLN A 121 10.28 0.30 -5.59
N PHE A 122 9.71 0.22 -4.39
CA PHE A 122 8.89 -0.91 -3.98
C PHE A 122 7.41 -0.66 -4.24
N GLU A 123 6.70 -1.71 -4.58
CA GLU A 123 5.25 -1.72 -4.68
C GLU A 123 4.67 -2.77 -3.72
N PRO A 124 3.54 -2.47 -3.06
CA PRO A 124 2.88 -3.45 -2.21
C PRO A 124 2.35 -4.61 -3.04
N LEU A 125 2.58 -5.84 -2.57
CA LEU A 125 2.00 -7.04 -3.17
C LEU A 125 0.57 -7.23 -2.66
N MET A 126 -0.37 -7.31 -3.60
CA MET A 126 -1.76 -7.70 -3.35
C MET A 126 -1.83 -9.22 -3.36
N LEU A 127 -1.51 -9.85 -2.21
CA LEU A 127 -1.64 -11.28 -1.97
C LEU A 127 -2.88 -11.57 -1.11
#